data_AF-A0A9D4TJ61-F1
#
_entry.id   AF-A0A9D4TJ61-F1
#
_cell.length_a   1.000
_cell.length_b   1.000
_cell.length_c   1.000
_cell.angle_alpha   90.00
_cell.angle_beta   90.00
_cell.angle_gamma   90.00
#
_symmetry.space_group_name_H-M   'P 1'
#
loop_
_entity.id
_entity.type
_entity.pdbx_description
1 polymer ?
#
loop_
_entity_poly.entity_id
_entity_poly.type
_entity_poly.pdbx_seq_one_letter_code
_entity_poly.pdbx_strand_id
1 'polypeptide(L)'
;MPPTASARPLRLMHACACRKAVAAAGLPGARHARLSAAAATTAATTAALRQLHQRPWHVSSSASAAAEPAVASSTSAAAAAAAVDEPHISVLLTEVLAAFEGCSVRRYVDGTLGAAGHATAILRKHPEMESLVGFDLDPTAHQLAAARLAAAGATVVPVAVSAVGARASFEAPTDSSNSSSSSSSRIEGSRPTAFIVRSNFGRMQAVLQQLPLGSGTANDSSSNDTSSSGGGVDAILLDLGVSSMQVDTADRGFSFMKDGPLDMRMDPGAPLSAEGAVNSWSEAELGRVIKEYGEERHWRAIARRIVEARETQAITTTQQLVRAIGSIGGGGAGARKSGRRGAGGGDAKYKHPATRTFQALRIAVNAELQSVAQALPDAIDCLAPGGRLAVITFHSLEDRIVKWAFRRAAGMAPSDEQLPSYCLPFEQADAQASVRILTRRPVTPSEDEQRANVRCRSAKLRVVQKL
;
A
#
# COMPACT_ATOMS: atom_id res chain seq x y z
N MET A 1 78.48 1.87 -22.96
CA MET A 1 77.82 0.85 -23.81
C MET A 1 76.33 1.15 -23.85
N PRO A 2 75.73 1.38 -25.04
CA PRO A 2 74.27 1.33 -25.26
C PRO A 2 73.87 -0.14 -25.63
N PRO A 3 72.62 -0.52 -26.06
CA PRO A 3 71.41 0.28 -26.32
C PRO A 3 70.04 -0.34 -25.85
N THR A 4 68.98 0.48 -25.93
CA THR A 4 67.57 0.27 -26.38
C THR A 4 66.83 -1.08 -26.24
N ALA A 5 65.53 -1.04 -25.85
CA ALA A 5 64.43 -1.65 -26.63
C ALA A 5 63.01 -1.17 -26.20
N SER A 6 62.18 -0.95 -27.21
CA SER A 6 60.75 -0.58 -27.24
C SER A 6 59.85 -1.82 -27.33
N ALA A 7 58.61 -1.78 -26.81
CA ALA A 7 57.42 -2.32 -27.49
C ALA A 7 56.10 -2.14 -26.67
N ARG A 8 55.12 -1.46 -27.27
CA ARG A 8 53.66 -1.78 -27.22
C ARG A 8 53.33 -2.57 -28.51
N PRO A 9 52.08 -3.02 -28.77
CA PRO A 9 51.04 -3.69 -27.95
C PRO A 9 50.55 -4.99 -28.64
N LEU A 10 49.82 -5.89 -27.98
CA LEU A 10 49.06 -6.94 -28.68
C LEU A 10 47.68 -7.22 -28.06
N ARG A 11 46.64 -6.89 -28.84
CA ARG A 11 45.32 -7.53 -28.79
C ARG A 11 45.48 -9.00 -29.16
N LEU A 12 44.74 -9.87 -28.47
CA LEU A 12 44.35 -11.16 -29.02
C LEU A 12 42.87 -11.40 -28.72
N MET A 13 42.06 -11.23 -29.77
CA MET A 13 40.86 -12.03 -29.94
C MET A 13 41.30 -13.45 -30.25
N HIS A 14 40.70 -14.46 -29.64
CA HIS A 14 40.54 -15.75 -30.29
C HIS A 14 39.29 -16.45 -29.76
N ALA A 15 38.31 -16.60 -30.65
CA ALA A 15 37.28 -17.61 -30.55
C ALA A 15 37.92 -18.99 -30.74
N CYS A 16 37.42 -19.99 -30.03
CA CYS A 16 37.52 -21.38 -30.46
C CYS A 16 36.29 -22.14 -29.98
N ALA A 17 35.55 -22.68 -30.95
CA ALA A 17 34.47 -23.61 -30.78
C ALA A 17 35.01 -25.00 -30.42
N CYS A 18 34.25 -25.78 -29.65
CA CYS A 18 34.30 -27.23 -29.80
C CYS A 18 32.94 -27.87 -29.53
N ARG A 19 32.51 -28.65 -30.52
CA ARG A 19 31.33 -29.51 -30.54
C ARG A 19 31.67 -30.87 -29.91
N LYS A 20 30.66 -31.53 -29.35
CA LYS A 20 30.27 -32.97 -29.50
C LYS A 20 29.07 -33.19 -28.55
N ALA A 21 27.83 -33.36 -29.01
CA ALA A 21 27.21 -34.50 -29.72
C ALA A 21 26.89 -35.70 -28.80
N VAL A 22 25.71 -36.31 -29.04
CA VAL A 22 25.08 -37.57 -28.55
C VAL A 22 23.74 -37.25 -27.84
N ALA A 23 22.57 -37.82 -28.16
CA ALA A 23 22.10 -38.68 -29.23
C ALA A 23 20.56 -38.56 -29.30
N ALA A 24 20.00 -38.75 -30.51
CA ALA A 24 18.58 -38.80 -30.77
C ALA A 24 18.15 -40.25 -31.06
N ALA A 25 17.05 -40.69 -30.46
CA ALA A 25 16.30 -41.88 -30.87
C ALA A 25 14.81 -41.68 -30.53
N GLY A 26 13.92 -41.90 -31.51
CA GLY A 26 12.47 -42.01 -31.29
C GLY A 26 11.60 -41.43 -32.41
N LEU A 27 11.19 -42.29 -33.35
CA LEU A 27 10.04 -42.15 -34.26
C LEU A 27 8.97 -43.23 -33.87
N PRO A 28 7.77 -43.31 -34.48
CA PRO A 28 6.63 -42.38 -34.39
C PRO A 28 5.28 -43.11 -34.10
N GLY A 29 4.26 -42.34 -33.68
CA GLY A 29 2.81 -42.49 -33.99
C GLY A 29 2.03 -43.78 -33.62
N ALA A 30 0.96 -43.63 -32.82
CA ALA A 30 -0.34 -44.31 -33.04
C ALA A 30 -1.44 -43.92 -32.00
N ARG A 31 -2.59 -43.49 -32.55
CA ARG A 31 -3.98 -43.83 -32.15
C ARG A 31 -4.57 -43.28 -30.84
N HIS A 32 -5.36 -42.23 -31.01
CA HIS A 32 -6.52 -41.92 -30.18
C HIS A 32 -7.69 -42.88 -30.50
N ALA A 33 -8.24 -43.54 -29.48
CA ALA A 33 -9.66 -43.90 -29.41
C ALA A 33 -10.03 -44.39 -27.98
N ARG A 34 -11.18 -43.88 -27.49
CA ARG A 34 -12.07 -44.42 -26.42
C ARG A 34 -11.63 -44.19 -24.95
N LEU A 35 -12.48 -43.84 -23.99
CA LEU A 35 -13.93 -43.58 -23.83
C LEU A 35 -14.06 -42.82 -22.48
N SER A 36 -14.76 -41.68 -22.41
CA SER A 36 -16.15 -41.58 -21.91
C SER A 36 -16.39 -42.17 -20.51
N ALA A 37 -16.47 -41.31 -19.49
CA ALA A 37 -17.46 -41.35 -18.38
C ALA A 37 -17.11 -40.34 -17.27
N ALA A 38 -17.38 -39.04 -17.45
CA ALA A 38 -17.42 -38.07 -16.33
C ALA A 38 -18.15 -36.74 -16.64
N ALA A 39 -18.98 -36.68 -17.70
CA ALA A 39 -19.57 -35.44 -18.20
C ALA A 39 -21.10 -35.35 -18.07
N ALA A 40 -21.70 -36.04 -17.08
CA ALA A 40 -23.16 -36.16 -16.99
C ALA A 40 -23.79 -35.67 -15.67
N THR A 41 -23.06 -34.94 -14.80
CA THR A 41 -23.63 -34.48 -13.51
C THR A 41 -23.43 -32.99 -13.24
N THR A 42 -23.30 -32.17 -14.28
CA THR A 42 -23.14 -30.70 -14.13
C THR A 42 -23.98 -29.91 -15.15
N ALA A 43 -25.21 -30.38 -15.42
CA ALA A 43 -26.13 -29.72 -16.36
C ALA A 43 -27.49 -29.32 -15.74
N ALA A 44 -27.73 -29.59 -14.46
CA ALA A 44 -29.05 -29.37 -13.83
C ALA A 44 -29.15 -28.10 -12.95
N THR A 45 -28.06 -27.40 -12.64
CA THR A 45 -28.09 -26.23 -11.74
C THR A 45 -27.86 -24.89 -12.46
N THR A 46 -27.73 -24.89 -13.78
CA THR A 46 -27.44 -23.69 -14.61
C THR A 46 -28.66 -23.17 -15.37
N ALA A 47 -29.87 -23.66 -15.07
CA ALA A 47 -31.11 -23.27 -15.72
C ALA A 47 -32.00 -22.31 -14.89
N ALA A 48 -31.77 -22.16 -13.58
CA ALA A 48 -32.63 -21.37 -12.70
C ALA A 48 -32.20 -19.90 -12.48
N LEU A 49 -31.05 -19.47 -13.00
CA LEU A 49 -30.52 -18.09 -12.83
C LEU A 49 -30.63 -17.22 -14.10
N ARG A 50 -31.27 -17.71 -15.17
CA ARG A 50 -31.40 -16.99 -16.46
C ARG A 50 -32.75 -16.30 -16.69
N GLN A 51 -33.66 -16.30 -15.71
CA GLN A 51 -35.03 -15.75 -15.87
C GLN A 51 -35.35 -14.50 -15.01
N LEU A 52 -34.35 -13.79 -14.48
CA LEU A 52 -34.59 -12.56 -13.69
C LEU A 52 -34.06 -11.25 -14.31
N HIS A 53 -33.59 -11.26 -15.56
CA HIS A 53 -33.09 -10.05 -16.25
C HIS A 53 -33.76 -9.76 -17.60
N GLN A 54 -35.09 -9.83 -17.66
CA GLN A 54 -35.83 -9.24 -18.78
C GLN A 54 -37.00 -8.38 -18.28
N ARG A 55 -36.70 -7.13 -17.89
CA ARG A 55 -37.68 -6.03 -17.91
C ARG A 55 -37.01 -4.79 -18.52
N PRO A 56 -37.55 -4.23 -19.61
CA PRO A 56 -36.97 -3.06 -20.27
C PRO A 56 -37.24 -1.78 -19.47
N TRP A 57 -36.21 -0.95 -19.31
CA TRP A 57 -36.35 0.43 -18.82
C TRP A 57 -36.82 1.32 -19.97
N HIS A 58 -38.06 1.81 -19.89
CA HIS A 58 -38.56 2.87 -20.77
C HIS A 58 -38.03 4.23 -20.28
N VAL A 59 -37.31 4.93 -21.15
CA VAL A 59 -37.02 6.36 -21.04
C VAL A 59 -38.07 7.10 -21.85
N SER A 60 -38.90 7.93 -21.22
CA SER A 60 -39.75 8.91 -21.89
C SER A 60 -39.20 10.31 -21.64
N SER A 61 -38.89 10.99 -22.74
CA SER A 61 -38.54 12.40 -22.83
C SER A 61 -39.78 13.24 -23.16
N SER A 62 -39.97 14.33 -22.45
CA SER A 62 -40.73 15.55 -22.81
C SER A 62 -40.72 16.46 -21.57
N ALA A 63 -40.76 17.78 -21.59
CA ALA A 63 -40.50 18.83 -22.57
C ALA A 63 -40.36 20.15 -21.76
N SER A 64 -39.66 21.11 -22.35
CA SER A 64 -39.52 22.55 -22.04
C SER A 64 -40.71 23.27 -21.34
N ALA A 65 -40.41 24.16 -20.39
CA ALA A 65 -40.99 25.51 -20.30
C ALA A 65 -40.14 26.45 -19.41
N ALA A 66 -40.01 27.72 -19.84
CA ALA A 66 -39.23 28.79 -19.24
C ALA A 66 -40.03 29.64 -18.22
N ALA A 67 -39.36 30.25 -17.24
CA ALA A 67 -39.69 31.55 -16.63
C ALA A 67 -38.56 32.04 -15.67
N GLU A 68 -38.49 33.35 -15.49
CA GLU A 68 -37.34 34.19 -15.08
C GLU A 68 -37.32 34.56 -13.56
N PRO A 69 -36.42 35.44 -13.04
CA PRO A 69 -35.61 35.21 -11.84
C PRO A 69 -36.18 35.80 -10.52
N ALA A 70 -35.72 35.26 -9.38
CA ALA A 70 -35.91 35.90 -8.07
C ALA A 70 -34.74 35.63 -7.09
N VAL A 71 -34.04 36.72 -6.77
CA VAL A 71 -33.53 37.19 -5.46
C VAL A 71 -32.90 36.19 -4.48
N ALA A 72 -31.66 36.49 -4.10
CA ALA A 72 -30.83 35.80 -3.13
C ALA A 72 -31.35 35.84 -1.68
N SER A 73 -31.20 34.73 -0.94
CA SER A 73 -30.80 34.73 0.48
C SER A 73 -30.48 33.32 1.02
N SER A 74 -29.28 33.17 1.57
CA SER A 74 -28.90 32.31 2.71
C SER A 74 -29.29 30.82 2.71
N THR A 75 -28.53 29.96 2.03
CA THR A 75 -28.46 28.52 2.34
C THR A 75 -27.05 27.94 2.07
N SER A 76 -25.98 28.54 2.61
CA SER A 76 -24.63 27.95 2.50
C SER A 76 -24.22 27.03 3.66
N ALA A 77 -25.09 26.78 4.64
CA ALA A 77 -24.79 25.88 5.77
C ALA A 77 -25.39 24.47 5.60
N ALA A 78 -26.50 24.34 4.88
CA ALA A 78 -27.18 23.05 4.67
C ALA A 78 -26.67 22.27 3.45
N ALA A 79 -26.06 22.95 2.47
CA ALA A 79 -25.48 22.30 1.29
C ALA A 79 -24.13 21.61 1.57
N ALA A 80 -23.45 21.96 2.67
CA ALA A 80 -22.21 21.31 3.11
C ALA A 80 -22.45 19.95 3.79
N ALA A 81 -23.69 19.64 4.18
CA ALA A 81 -24.06 18.39 4.85
C ALA A 81 -24.63 17.31 3.89
N ALA A 82 -24.71 17.59 2.59
CA ALA A 82 -25.35 16.70 1.60
C ALA A 82 -24.38 16.12 0.54
N ALA A 83 -23.09 16.11 0.82
CA ALA A 83 -22.12 15.28 0.10
C ALA A 83 -21.68 14.13 1.02
N VAL A 84 -22.57 13.17 1.24
CA VAL A 84 -22.16 11.86 1.75
C VAL A 84 -21.44 11.17 0.60
N ASP A 85 -20.14 11.43 0.53
CA ASP A 85 -19.17 10.79 -0.35
C ASP A 85 -19.34 9.26 -0.25
N GLU A 86 -19.28 8.54 -1.38
CA GLU A 86 -19.50 7.10 -1.43
C GLU A 86 -18.73 6.39 -0.29
N PRO A 87 -19.36 5.45 0.45
CA PRO A 87 -18.72 4.85 1.61
C PRO A 87 -17.42 4.18 1.20
N HIS A 88 -16.31 4.74 1.68
CA HIS A 88 -14.96 4.23 1.44
C HIS A 88 -14.89 2.72 1.71
N ILE A 89 -14.69 1.93 0.65
CA ILE A 89 -14.53 0.47 0.75
C ILE A 89 -13.07 0.16 1.05
N SER A 90 -12.81 -0.41 2.22
CA SER A 90 -11.49 -0.95 2.58
C SER A 90 -11.08 -2.06 1.60
N VAL A 91 -9.86 -1.96 1.07
CA VAL A 91 -9.30 -2.92 0.11
C VAL A 91 -9.02 -4.25 0.81
N LEU A 92 -9.37 -5.38 0.17
CA LEU A 92 -9.12 -6.73 0.68
C LEU A 92 -9.68 -6.96 2.11
N LEU A 93 -10.79 -6.30 2.44
CA LEU A 93 -11.32 -6.30 3.81
C LEU A 93 -11.59 -7.71 4.32
N THR A 94 -12.24 -8.54 3.51
CA THR A 94 -12.59 -9.92 3.87
C THR A 94 -11.33 -10.76 4.08
N GLU A 95 -10.34 -10.61 3.21
CA GLU A 95 -9.06 -11.33 3.27
C GLU A 95 -8.22 -10.90 4.48
N VAL A 96 -8.28 -9.61 4.86
CA VAL A 96 -7.65 -9.10 6.08
C VAL A 96 -8.30 -9.70 7.32
N LEU A 97 -9.63 -9.75 7.37
CA LEU A 97 -10.33 -10.41 8.49
C LEU A 97 -9.96 -11.89 8.58
N ALA A 98 -9.94 -12.60 7.44
CA ALA A 98 -9.50 -14.00 7.37
C ALA A 98 -8.03 -14.17 7.79
N ALA A 99 -7.15 -13.20 7.50
CA ALA A 99 -5.75 -13.23 7.89
C ALA A 99 -5.56 -13.24 9.42
N PHE A 100 -6.53 -12.75 10.20
CA PHE A 100 -6.50 -12.75 11.67
C PHE A 100 -7.44 -13.79 12.30
N GLU A 101 -8.12 -14.62 11.51
CA GLU A 101 -8.95 -15.70 12.04
C GLU A 101 -8.11 -16.73 12.83
N GLY A 102 -8.62 -17.11 14.00
CA GLY A 102 -7.95 -18.03 14.92
C GLY A 102 -6.84 -17.42 15.77
N CYS A 103 -6.63 -16.09 15.70
CA CYS A 103 -5.83 -15.35 16.67
C CYS A 103 -6.75 -14.67 17.69
N SER A 104 -6.38 -14.69 18.98
CA SER A 104 -7.00 -13.82 19.99
C SER A 104 -6.34 -12.46 19.86
N VAL A 105 -7.07 -11.46 19.37
CA VAL A 105 -6.50 -10.15 19.06
C VAL A 105 -6.86 -9.16 20.17
N ARG A 106 -6.07 -9.16 21.24
CA ARG A 106 -6.24 -8.24 22.38
C ARG A 106 -5.55 -6.91 22.14
N ARG A 107 -4.37 -6.95 21.53
CA ARG A 107 -3.57 -5.78 21.13
C ARG A 107 -3.46 -5.77 19.61
N TYR A 108 -4.00 -4.74 18.98
CA TYR A 108 -3.98 -4.57 17.53
C TYR A 108 -3.26 -3.27 17.15
N VAL A 109 -2.46 -3.33 16.09
CA VAL A 109 -1.85 -2.15 15.47
C VAL A 109 -2.30 -2.02 14.02
N ASP A 110 -2.78 -0.83 13.68
CA ASP A 110 -2.97 -0.38 12.30
C ASP A 110 -1.88 0.65 11.98
N GLY A 111 -0.87 0.26 11.20
CA GLY A 111 0.24 1.16 10.86
C GLY A 111 -0.11 2.22 9.80
N THR A 112 -1.31 2.14 9.23
CA THR A 112 -1.78 3.01 8.14
C THR A 112 -3.27 3.30 8.33
N LEU A 113 -3.58 3.88 9.50
CA LEU A 113 -4.95 3.98 10.02
C LEU A 113 -5.92 4.59 9.00
N GLY A 114 -5.50 5.63 8.28
CA GLY A 114 -6.36 6.35 7.35
C GLY A 114 -7.66 6.77 8.02
N ALA A 115 -8.78 6.47 7.36
CA ALA A 115 -10.12 6.70 7.92
C ALA A 115 -10.63 5.54 8.80
N ALA A 116 -9.74 4.69 9.34
CA ALA A 116 -10.03 3.57 10.24
C ALA A 116 -11.01 2.50 9.69
N GLY A 117 -11.03 2.27 8.38
CA GLY A 117 -11.93 1.29 7.76
C GLY A 117 -11.63 -0.15 8.19
N HIS A 118 -10.37 -0.59 8.06
CA HIS A 118 -9.93 -1.90 8.52
C HIS A 118 -9.94 -2.00 10.04
N ALA A 119 -9.37 -1.01 10.73
CA ALA A 119 -9.39 -0.91 12.19
C ALA A 119 -10.78 -1.11 12.79
N THR A 120 -11.81 -0.44 12.26
CA THR A 120 -13.19 -0.57 12.72
C THR A 120 -13.76 -1.97 12.48
N ALA A 121 -13.45 -2.59 11.34
CA ALA A 121 -13.94 -3.93 11.03
C ALA A 121 -13.28 -5.00 11.91
N ILE A 122 -11.97 -4.87 12.18
CA ILE A 122 -11.23 -5.77 13.07
C ILE A 122 -11.73 -5.61 14.50
N LEU A 123 -11.91 -4.37 14.98
CA LEU A 123 -12.49 -4.08 16.29
C LEU A 123 -13.84 -4.78 16.51
N ARG A 124 -14.72 -4.77 15.49
CA ARG A 124 -16.03 -5.45 15.56
C ARG A 124 -15.93 -6.97 15.53
N LYS A 125 -14.92 -7.52 14.83
CA LYS A 125 -14.71 -8.96 14.69
C LYS A 125 -14.07 -9.59 15.94
N HIS A 126 -13.33 -8.79 16.70
CA HIS A 126 -12.59 -9.20 17.90
C HIS A 126 -13.10 -8.48 19.15
N PRO A 127 -14.22 -8.94 19.76
CA PRO A 127 -14.77 -8.34 20.98
C PRO A 127 -13.84 -8.48 22.19
N GLU A 128 -12.85 -9.36 22.13
CA GLU A 128 -11.79 -9.52 23.14
C GLU A 128 -10.71 -8.42 23.09
N MET A 129 -10.78 -7.50 22.11
CA MET A 129 -9.79 -6.45 21.95
C MET A 129 -9.75 -5.52 23.18
N GLU A 130 -8.56 -5.29 23.71
CA GLU A 130 -8.29 -4.41 24.85
C GLU A 130 -7.71 -3.08 24.37
N SER A 131 -6.83 -3.12 23.37
CA SER A 131 -6.18 -1.92 22.82
C SER A 131 -5.99 -1.98 21.30
N LEU A 132 -6.17 -0.81 20.68
CA LEU A 132 -5.90 -0.54 19.28
C LEU A 132 -4.93 0.64 19.20
N VAL A 133 -3.88 0.52 18.40
CA VAL A 133 -2.96 1.64 18.12
C VAL A 133 -2.96 1.92 16.62
N GLY A 134 -3.39 3.11 16.23
CA GLY A 134 -3.45 3.53 14.83
C GLY A 134 -2.42 4.61 14.52
N PHE A 135 -1.58 4.39 13.51
CA PHE A 135 -0.59 5.36 13.04
C PHE A 135 -1.07 6.02 11.73
N ASP A 136 -0.99 7.35 11.67
CA ASP A 136 -1.12 8.11 10.41
C ASP A 136 -0.42 9.46 10.54
N LEU A 137 -0.02 10.05 9.42
CA LEU A 137 0.58 11.39 9.36
C LEU A 137 -0.45 12.49 9.07
N ASP A 138 -1.58 12.15 8.44
CA ASP A 138 -2.59 13.11 8.00
C ASP A 138 -3.57 13.46 9.14
N PRO A 139 -3.61 14.73 9.60
CA PRO A 139 -4.51 15.15 10.67
C PRO A 139 -6.00 15.02 10.30
N THR A 140 -6.33 15.09 9.01
CA THR A 140 -7.71 14.91 8.52
C THR A 140 -8.14 13.46 8.74
N ALA A 141 -7.24 12.51 8.46
CA ALA A 141 -7.48 11.09 8.68
C ALA A 141 -7.73 10.79 10.16
N HIS A 142 -7.00 11.42 11.08
CA HIS A 142 -7.21 11.26 12.52
C HIS A 142 -8.61 11.67 12.99
N GLN A 143 -9.15 12.79 12.47
CA GLN A 143 -10.49 13.24 12.85
C GLN A 143 -11.57 12.23 12.42
N LEU A 144 -11.47 11.74 11.17
CA LEU A 144 -12.38 10.72 10.63
C LEU A 144 -12.23 9.38 11.37
N ALA A 145 -11.00 8.96 11.66
CA ALA A 145 -10.71 7.75 12.41
C ALA A 145 -11.26 7.81 13.83
N ALA A 146 -11.04 8.93 14.55
CA ALA A 146 -11.56 9.15 15.90
C ALA A 146 -13.09 9.00 15.94
N ALA A 147 -13.80 9.66 15.03
CA ALA A 147 -15.26 9.58 14.96
C ALA A 147 -15.74 8.13 14.69
N ARG A 148 -15.10 7.41 13.77
CA ARG A 148 -15.49 6.03 13.41
C ARG A 148 -15.18 5.03 14.51
N LEU A 149 -14.02 5.14 15.16
CA LEU A 149 -13.61 4.26 16.26
C LEU A 149 -14.49 4.48 17.49
N ALA A 150 -14.81 5.74 17.82
CA ALA A 150 -15.75 6.05 18.89
C ALA A 150 -17.15 5.49 18.61
N ALA A 151 -17.65 5.64 17.38
CA ALA A 151 -18.93 5.06 16.95
C ALA A 151 -18.92 3.51 16.96
N ALA A 152 -17.74 2.89 16.86
CA ALA A 152 -17.55 1.45 16.97
C ALA A 152 -17.37 0.96 18.43
N GLY A 153 -17.44 1.86 19.41
CA GLY A 153 -17.43 1.53 20.84
C GLY A 153 -16.06 1.64 21.52
N ALA A 154 -15.03 2.17 20.85
CA ALA A 154 -13.72 2.39 21.46
C ALA A 154 -13.64 3.73 22.21
N THR A 155 -12.86 3.77 23.29
CA THR A 155 -12.43 5.01 23.94
C THR A 155 -11.23 5.55 23.18
N VAL A 156 -11.39 6.69 22.49
CA VAL A 156 -10.34 7.26 21.64
C VAL A 156 -9.41 8.17 22.45
N VAL A 157 -8.10 7.96 22.31
CA VAL A 157 -7.05 8.74 22.97
C VAL A 157 -6.06 9.26 21.91
N PRO A 158 -6.00 10.57 21.64
CA PRO A 158 -4.98 11.14 20.77
C PRO A 158 -3.60 11.11 21.46
N VAL A 159 -2.56 10.72 20.72
CA VAL A 159 -1.18 10.62 21.21
C VAL A 159 -0.27 11.52 20.38
N ALA A 160 0.34 12.49 21.06
CA ALA A 160 1.35 13.35 20.47
C ALA A 160 2.74 12.72 20.66
N VAL A 161 3.44 12.44 19.56
CA VAL A 161 4.82 11.94 19.59
C VAL A 161 5.78 13.11 19.40
N SER A 162 6.61 13.39 20.40
CA SER A 162 7.71 14.36 20.30
C SER A 162 9.03 13.67 19.96
N ALA A 163 10.05 14.45 19.59
CA ALA A 163 11.40 13.94 19.36
C ALA A 163 12.03 13.26 20.60
N VAL A 164 11.52 13.57 21.80
CA VAL A 164 12.06 13.11 23.10
C VAL A 164 11.13 12.07 23.77
N GLY A 165 10.03 11.68 23.12
CA GLY A 165 9.07 10.68 23.63
C GLY A 165 7.62 10.96 23.20
N ALA A 166 6.76 9.95 23.31
CA ALA A 166 5.32 9.99 23.13
C ALA A 166 4.64 10.31 24.46
N ARG A 167 3.79 11.33 24.45
CA ARG A 167 2.89 11.65 25.57
C ARG A 167 1.46 11.44 25.09
N ALA A 168 0.74 10.54 25.73
CA ALA A 168 -0.70 10.43 25.57
C ALA A 168 -1.34 11.69 26.19
N SER A 169 -2.11 12.43 25.41
CA SER A 169 -2.89 13.55 25.92
C SER A 169 -4.20 13.00 26.46
N PHE A 170 -4.25 12.70 27.75
CA PHE A 170 -5.51 12.40 28.43
C PHE A 170 -6.27 13.71 28.67
N GLU A 171 -7.09 14.14 27.73
CA GLU A 171 -8.15 15.11 28.06
C GLU A 171 -9.27 14.34 28.76
N ALA A 172 -9.37 14.53 30.08
CA ALA A 172 -10.43 13.95 30.88
C ALA A 172 -11.79 14.54 30.45
N PRO A 173 -12.87 13.74 30.35
CA PRO A 173 -14.21 14.28 30.28
C PRO A 173 -14.47 15.06 31.57
N THR A 174 -14.87 16.32 31.44
CA THR A 174 -15.28 17.16 32.57
C THR A 174 -16.68 16.78 33.03
N ASP A 175 -16.81 15.63 33.67
CA ASP A 175 -18.03 15.26 34.39
C ASP A 175 -17.79 15.35 35.91
N SER A 176 -18.21 16.48 36.46
CA SER A 176 -18.30 16.70 37.90
C SER A 176 -19.57 16.03 38.46
N SER A 177 -19.43 14.86 39.09
CA SER A 177 -20.27 14.46 40.24
C SER A 177 -19.75 13.20 40.94
N ASN A 178 -19.54 13.33 42.25
CA ASN A 178 -19.19 12.31 43.25
C ASN A 178 -20.02 11.01 43.17
N SER A 179 -19.39 9.85 43.38
CA SER A 179 -19.39 9.14 44.68
C SER A 179 -18.78 7.73 44.56
N SER A 180 -18.09 7.37 45.63
CA SER A 180 -17.33 6.14 45.84
C SER A 180 -18.21 4.95 46.26
N SER A 181 -17.98 3.79 45.66
CA SER A 181 -18.06 2.50 46.37
C SER A 181 -17.41 1.39 45.54
N SER A 182 -16.33 0.84 46.11
CA SER A 182 -15.60 -0.34 45.65
C SER A 182 -16.49 -1.58 45.69
N SER A 183 -16.55 -2.31 44.59
CA SER A 183 -17.01 -3.72 44.57
C SER A 183 -16.29 -4.43 43.43
N SER A 184 -15.40 -5.35 43.82
CA SER A 184 -14.67 -6.24 42.94
C SER A 184 -15.62 -7.19 42.24
N SER A 185 -15.99 -6.85 41.01
CA SER A 185 -16.52 -7.76 40.01
C SER A 185 -15.73 -7.53 38.72
N ARG A 186 -15.08 -8.58 38.19
CA ARG A 186 -14.48 -8.55 36.84
C ARG A 186 -15.52 -8.04 35.85
N ILE A 187 -15.24 -6.93 35.17
CA ILE A 187 -16.14 -6.33 34.20
C ILE A 187 -16.00 -7.10 32.88
N GLU A 188 -17.00 -7.93 32.56
CA GLU A 188 -17.41 -8.13 31.17
C GLU A 188 -17.76 -6.75 30.59
N GLY A 189 -17.03 -6.28 29.56
CA GLY A 189 -17.41 -5.10 28.78
C GLY A 189 -16.63 -3.80 29.00
N SER A 190 -15.37 -3.82 29.41
CA SER A 190 -14.54 -2.61 29.33
C SER A 190 -14.34 -2.23 27.85
N ARG A 191 -14.64 -0.97 27.50
CA ARG A 191 -14.47 -0.48 26.12
C ARG A 191 -12.98 -0.55 25.72
N PRO A 192 -12.65 -1.04 24.52
CA PRO A 192 -11.28 -1.04 24.02
C PRO A 192 -10.75 0.39 23.94
N THR A 193 -9.47 0.58 24.27
CA THR A 193 -8.82 1.90 24.13
C THR A 193 -8.16 2.00 22.76
N ALA A 194 -8.50 3.03 21.99
CA ALA A 194 -7.94 3.32 20.68
C ALA A 194 -6.99 4.52 20.74
N PHE A 195 -5.68 4.27 20.66
CA PHE A 195 -4.65 5.29 20.61
C PHE A 195 -4.43 5.75 19.16
N ILE A 196 -4.71 7.02 18.87
CA ILE A 196 -4.46 7.61 17.54
C ILE A 196 -3.15 8.38 17.59
N VAL A 197 -2.14 7.88 16.90
CA VAL A 197 -0.76 8.34 16.98
C VAL A 197 -0.40 9.12 15.71
N ARG A 198 -0.03 10.39 15.87
CA ARG A 198 0.56 11.18 14.79
C ARG A 198 2.04 10.89 14.61
N SER A 199 2.35 9.80 13.90
CA SER A 199 3.72 9.38 13.62
C SER A 199 3.75 8.45 12.40
N ASN A 200 4.92 8.36 11.76
CA ASN A 200 5.21 7.31 10.80
C ASN A 200 5.24 5.95 11.53
N PHE A 201 4.71 4.90 10.89
CA PHE A 201 4.73 3.52 11.40
C PHE A 201 6.14 2.95 11.59
N GLY A 202 7.17 3.51 10.94
CA GLY A 202 8.57 3.19 11.22
C GLY A 202 9.03 3.53 12.64
N ARG A 203 8.25 4.27 13.43
CA ARG A 203 8.52 4.51 14.86
C ARG A 203 7.66 3.65 15.79
N MET A 204 6.95 2.66 15.25
CA MET A 204 5.99 1.82 15.98
C MET A 204 6.61 1.21 17.23
N GLN A 205 7.79 0.59 17.13
CA GLN A 205 8.44 -0.06 18.28
C GLN A 205 8.64 0.91 19.45
N ALA A 206 9.21 2.09 19.19
CA ALA A 206 9.45 3.11 20.20
C ALA A 206 8.15 3.66 20.82
N VAL A 207 7.09 3.80 20.02
CA VAL A 207 5.78 4.28 20.51
C VAL A 207 5.10 3.22 21.35
N LEU A 208 5.06 1.97 20.91
CA LEU A 208 4.38 0.87 21.62
C LEU A 208 4.99 0.64 23.01
N GLN A 209 6.31 0.80 23.16
CA GLN A 209 7.00 0.71 24.46
C GLN A 209 6.57 1.78 25.47
N GLN A 210 5.96 2.87 25.01
CA GLN A 210 5.59 4.02 25.84
C GLN A 210 4.08 4.08 26.12
N LEU A 211 3.29 3.25 25.43
CA LEU A 211 1.85 3.19 25.60
C LEU A 211 1.48 2.17 26.69
N PRO A 212 0.47 2.45 27.51
CA PRO A 212 -0.03 1.51 28.51
C PRO A 212 -0.91 0.45 27.82
N LEU A 213 -0.30 -0.45 27.04
CA LEU A 213 -1.00 -1.49 26.27
C LEU A 213 -1.46 -2.69 27.11
N GLY A 214 -1.54 -2.51 28.44
CA GLY A 214 -1.96 -3.50 29.41
C GLY A 214 -1.05 -4.73 29.45
N SER A 215 -0.04 -4.76 30.32
CA SER A 215 0.47 -6.04 30.82
C SER A 215 -0.48 -6.53 31.92
N GLY A 216 -0.68 -7.85 32.02
CA GLY A 216 -1.58 -8.44 33.00
C GLY A 216 -1.34 -7.92 34.41
N THR A 217 -2.44 -7.73 35.15
CA THR A 217 -2.54 -7.60 36.61
C THR A 217 -1.24 -7.28 37.35
N ALA A 218 -1.08 -6.04 37.79
CA ALA A 218 -0.17 -5.68 38.86
C ALA A 218 -0.57 -6.43 40.14
N ASN A 219 -0.03 -7.65 40.32
CA ASN A 219 -0.06 -8.39 41.58
C ASN A 219 0.91 -9.58 41.56
N ASP A 220 2.14 -9.37 41.10
CA ASP A 220 3.23 -10.31 41.40
C ASP A 220 4.50 -9.53 41.76
N SER A 221 4.54 -9.09 43.02
CA SER A 221 5.71 -8.48 43.64
C SER A 221 6.62 -9.56 44.21
N SER A 222 7.18 -10.44 43.38
CA SER A 222 8.32 -11.28 43.79
C SER A 222 8.96 -12.06 42.64
N SER A 223 9.68 -11.37 41.75
CA SER A 223 10.87 -11.93 41.11
C SER A 223 11.64 -10.82 40.39
N ASN A 224 12.88 -10.59 40.83
CA ASN A 224 13.80 -9.63 40.24
C ASN A 224 14.48 -10.29 39.03
N ASP A 225 13.70 -10.57 37.97
CA ASP A 225 14.21 -11.07 36.71
C ASP A 225 14.10 -9.96 35.66
N THR A 226 15.24 -9.37 35.30
CA THR A 226 15.34 -8.25 34.35
C THR A 226 15.31 -8.75 32.90
N SER A 227 14.36 -9.64 32.61
CA SER A 227 14.03 -10.10 31.27
C SER A 227 12.66 -9.53 30.91
N SER A 228 12.70 -8.42 30.17
CA SER A 228 11.56 -7.63 29.69
C SER A 228 10.38 -8.47 29.20
N SER A 229 9.47 -8.79 30.10
CA SER A 229 8.20 -9.47 29.82
C SER A 229 7.14 -8.45 29.37
N GLY A 230 7.51 -7.61 28.40
CA GLY A 230 6.59 -6.69 27.74
C GLY A 230 5.85 -7.45 26.64
N GLY A 231 4.60 -7.84 26.90
CA GLY A 231 3.80 -8.61 25.93
C GLY A 231 3.70 -7.89 24.59
N GLY A 232 4.12 -8.56 23.52
CA GLY A 232 4.02 -8.06 22.16
C GLY A 232 2.58 -7.86 21.69
N VAL A 233 2.43 -7.42 20.45
CA VAL A 233 1.15 -7.18 19.77
C VAL A 233 0.65 -8.47 19.11
N ASP A 234 -0.65 -8.73 19.15
CA ASP A 234 -1.22 -9.96 18.59
C ASP A 234 -1.43 -9.87 17.06
N ALA A 235 -1.75 -8.67 16.57
CA ALA A 235 -1.99 -8.43 15.15
C ALA A 235 -1.51 -7.05 14.71
N ILE A 236 -0.85 -7.00 13.56
CA ILE A 236 -0.40 -5.76 12.91
C ILE A 236 -0.90 -5.77 11.45
N LEU A 237 -1.51 -4.68 11.01
CA LEU A 237 -1.85 -4.42 9.61
C LEU A 237 -1.04 -3.23 9.07
N LEU A 238 -0.48 -3.38 7.87
CA LEU A 238 0.10 -2.29 7.10
C LEU A 238 -0.56 -2.25 5.71
N ASP A 239 -1.35 -1.23 5.42
CA ASP A 239 -1.93 -0.94 4.10
C ASP A 239 -1.07 0.09 3.36
N LEU A 240 -0.02 -0.39 2.69
CA LEU A 240 1.04 0.44 2.12
C LEU A 240 0.55 1.10 0.83
N GLY A 241 0.06 2.33 0.92
CA GLY A 241 -0.41 3.09 -0.23
C GLY A 241 -0.82 4.52 0.12
N VAL A 242 -1.49 5.18 -0.82
CA VAL A 242 -2.11 6.49 -0.60
C VAL A 242 -3.56 6.32 -0.19
N SER A 243 -4.02 7.15 0.74
CA SER A 243 -5.42 7.17 1.14
C SER A 243 -6.29 7.75 0.03
N SER A 244 -7.57 7.36 -0.01
CA SER A 244 -8.53 7.89 -0.98
C SER A 244 -8.60 9.42 -0.93
N MET A 245 -8.59 10.00 0.27
CA MET A 245 -8.60 11.44 0.48
C MET A 245 -7.41 12.14 -0.19
N GLN A 246 -6.23 11.53 -0.19
CA GLN A 246 -5.04 12.08 -0.86
C GLN A 246 -5.17 12.08 -2.38
N VAL A 247 -5.82 11.07 -2.95
CA VAL A 247 -6.00 10.94 -4.41
C VAL A 247 -7.17 11.77 -4.93
N ASP A 248 -8.24 11.89 -4.14
CA ASP A 248 -9.48 12.56 -4.54
C ASP A 248 -9.41 14.09 -4.41
N THR A 249 -8.55 14.57 -3.51
CA THR A 249 -8.26 15.99 -3.31
C THR A 249 -7.25 16.48 -4.34
N ALA A 250 -7.70 17.22 -5.35
CA ALA A 250 -6.85 17.74 -6.43
C ALA A 250 -5.69 18.60 -5.90
N ASP A 251 -5.91 19.36 -4.82
CA ASP A 251 -4.92 20.26 -4.22
C ASP A 251 -3.70 19.52 -3.63
N ARG A 252 -3.80 18.21 -3.41
CA ARG A 252 -2.69 17.39 -2.91
C ARG A 252 -1.76 16.89 -4.03
N GLY A 253 -2.17 16.98 -5.30
CA GLY A 253 -1.31 16.68 -6.45
C GLY A 253 -0.98 15.19 -6.70
N PHE A 254 -1.64 14.25 -6.01
CA PHE A 254 -1.38 12.81 -6.18
C PHE A 254 -1.97 12.20 -7.46
N SER A 255 -2.97 12.87 -8.04
CA SER A 255 -3.65 12.44 -9.25
C SER A 255 -3.50 13.47 -10.36
N PHE A 256 -3.47 13.00 -11.59
CA PHE A 256 -3.52 13.83 -12.79
C PHE A 256 -4.87 13.75 -13.51
N MET A 257 -5.87 13.10 -12.89
CA MET A 257 -7.24 13.09 -13.41
C MET A 257 -7.91 14.47 -13.23
N LYS A 258 -7.59 15.15 -12.14
CA LYS A 258 -7.96 16.54 -11.87
C LYS A 258 -6.66 17.35 -11.83
N ASP A 259 -6.67 18.55 -12.43
CA ASP A 259 -5.51 19.43 -12.36
C ASP A 259 -5.38 20.02 -10.94
N GLY A 260 -4.15 20.24 -10.50
CA GLY A 260 -3.85 20.76 -9.18
C GLY A 260 -2.35 21.03 -9.00
N PRO A 261 -1.94 21.62 -7.86
CA PRO A 261 -0.53 21.86 -7.55
C PRO A 261 0.27 20.55 -7.56
N LEU A 262 1.51 20.61 -8.05
CA LEU A 262 2.39 19.45 -8.10
C LEU A 262 3.05 19.22 -6.73
N ASP A 263 2.29 18.76 -5.74
CA ASP A 263 2.78 18.56 -4.36
C ASP A 263 3.23 17.11 -4.10
N MET A 264 2.29 16.15 -4.05
CA MET A 264 2.52 14.74 -3.74
C MET A 264 3.11 14.42 -2.36
N ARG A 265 3.27 15.39 -1.44
CA ARG A 265 3.70 15.09 -0.07
C ARG A 265 2.56 14.48 0.74
N MET A 266 2.83 13.36 1.40
CA MET A 266 1.94 12.75 2.39
C MET A 266 1.87 13.60 3.65
N ASP A 267 3.03 14.10 4.11
CA ASP A 267 3.14 15.12 5.15
C ASP A 267 3.36 16.51 4.52
N PRO A 268 2.39 17.43 4.59
CA PRO A 268 2.54 18.80 4.08
C PRO A 268 3.72 19.57 4.69
N GLY A 269 4.23 19.16 5.85
CA GLY A 269 5.42 19.73 6.48
C GLY A 269 6.75 19.26 5.89
N ALA A 270 6.75 18.26 5.01
CA ALA A 270 7.98 17.72 4.43
C ALA A 270 8.68 18.74 3.50
N PRO A 271 10.02 18.79 3.48
CA PRO A 271 10.77 19.86 2.80
C PRO A 271 10.78 19.75 1.27
N LEU A 272 10.58 18.56 0.73
CA LEU A 272 10.65 18.30 -0.71
C LEU A 272 9.25 18.01 -1.25
N SER A 273 8.75 18.84 -2.16
CA SER A 273 7.55 18.56 -2.96
C SER A 273 7.92 17.95 -4.31
N ALA A 274 6.94 17.39 -5.02
CA ALA A 274 7.11 16.93 -6.38
C ALA A 274 7.49 18.09 -7.33
N GLU A 275 6.92 19.28 -7.14
CA GLU A 275 7.32 20.51 -7.83
C GLU A 275 8.81 20.80 -7.59
N GLY A 276 9.24 20.78 -6.32
CA GLY A 276 10.64 20.98 -5.96
C GLY A 276 11.54 19.94 -6.64
N ALA A 277 11.13 18.67 -6.63
CA ALA A 277 11.87 17.58 -7.25
C ALA A 277 11.99 17.77 -8.77
N VAL A 278 10.88 17.98 -9.49
CA VAL A 278 10.92 18.09 -10.96
C VAL A 278 11.66 19.32 -11.44
N ASN A 279 11.66 20.42 -10.67
CA ASN A 279 12.31 21.67 -11.07
C ASN A 279 13.79 21.75 -10.63
N SER A 280 14.22 21.04 -9.59
CA SER A 280 15.59 21.14 -9.05
C SER A 280 16.50 19.95 -9.36
N TRP A 281 15.97 18.74 -9.52
CA TRP A 281 16.80 17.54 -9.71
C TRP A 281 17.51 17.53 -11.06
N SER A 282 18.69 16.91 -11.14
CA SER A 282 19.38 16.73 -12.41
C SER A 282 18.63 15.77 -13.35
N GLU A 283 18.90 15.82 -14.65
CA GLU A 283 18.32 14.85 -15.61
C GLU A 283 18.66 13.41 -15.22
N ALA A 284 19.88 13.17 -14.72
CA ALA A 284 20.34 11.86 -14.26
C ALA A 284 19.52 11.37 -13.06
N GLU A 285 19.24 12.26 -12.10
CA GLU A 285 18.46 11.97 -10.91
C GLU A 285 17.00 11.65 -11.25
N LEU A 286 16.36 12.52 -12.04
CA LEU A 286 15.00 12.29 -12.56
C LEU A 286 14.92 10.98 -13.34
N GLY A 287 15.90 10.74 -14.21
CA GLY A 287 16.02 9.51 -14.98
C GLY A 287 16.14 8.27 -14.11
N ARG A 288 16.95 8.32 -13.04
CA ARG A 288 17.09 7.23 -12.06
C ARG A 288 15.75 6.94 -11.39
N VAL A 289 15.10 7.96 -10.83
CA VAL A 289 13.82 7.83 -10.13
C VAL A 289 12.74 7.23 -11.05
N ILE A 290 12.58 7.77 -12.27
CA ILE A 290 11.57 7.28 -13.23
C ILE A 290 11.86 5.84 -13.67
N LYS A 291 13.13 5.49 -13.84
CA LYS A 291 13.56 4.13 -14.20
C LYS A 291 13.29 3.13 -13.07
N GLU A 292 13.78 3.44 -11.87
CA GLU A 292 13.82 2.51 -10.74
C GLU A 292 12.48 2.44 -10.02
N TYR A 293 11.88 3.59 -9.71
CA TYR A 293 10.63 3.66 -8.94
C TYR A 293 9.38 3.63 -9.83
N GLY A 294 9.49 4.06 -11.09
CA GLY A 294 8.41 3.98 -12.07
C GLY A 294 8.39 2.68 -12.88
N GLU A 295 9.46 1.88 -12.85
CA GLU A 295 9.69 0.74 -13.76
C GLU A 295 9.40 1.12 -15.24
N GLU A 296 9.76 2.35 -15.64
CA GLU A 296 9.46 2.91 -16.97
C GLU A 296 10.60 2.69 -17.97
N ARG A 297 10.27 2.21 -19.17
CA ARG A 297 11.25 1.86 -20.21
C ARG A 297 11.81 3.10 -20.91
N HIS A 298 10.97 4.12 -21.12
CA HIS A 298 11.33 5.35 -21.82
C HIS A 298 11.81 6.45 -20.87
N TRP A 299 12.29 6.07 -19.68
CA TRP A 299 12.71 7.00 -18.62
C TRP A 299 13.68 8.09 -19.09
N ARG A 300 14.62 7.78 -20.00
CA ARG A 300 15.56 8.77 -20.56
C ARG A 300 14.84 9.87 -21.33
N ALA A 301 13.90 9.48 -22.19
CA ALA A 301 13.14 10.45 -22.99
C ALA A 301 12.22 11.28 -22.12
N ILE A 302 11.61 10.68 -21.09
CA ILE A 302 10.76 11.40 -20.14
C ILE A 302 11.58 12.40 -19.33
N ALA A 303 12.70 11.99 -18.73
CA ALA A 303 13.57 12.85 -17.94
C ALA A 303 14.05 14.05 -18.77
N ARG A 304 14.53 13.80 -20.00
CA ARG A 304 14.96 14.87 -20.91
C ARG A 304 13.85 15.87 -21.20
N ARG A 305 12.64 15.39 -21.53
CA ARG A 305 11.49 16.27 -21.81
C ARG A 305 11.06 17.10 -20.60
N ILE A 306 11.13 16.53 -19.40
CA ILE A 306 10.83 17.27 -18.16
C ILE A 306 11.85 18.40 -17.98
N VAL A 307 13.14 18.12 -18.21
CA VAL A 307 14.20 19.13 -18.13
C VAL A 307 14.05 20.20 -19.21
N GLU A 308 13.81 19.81 -20.46
CA GLU A 308 13.53 20.75 -21.58
C GLU A 308 12.29 21.62 -21.28
N ALA A 309 11.23 21.05 -20.71
CA ALA A 309 10.01 21.78 -20.39
C ALA A 309 10.23 22.81 -19.27
N ARG A 310 10.95 22.45 -18.19
CA ARG A 310 11.19 23.37 -17.07
C ARG A 310 12.14 24.52 -17.41
N GLU A 311 13.02 24.34 -18.41
CA GLU A 311 13.87 25.42 -18.95
C GLU A 311 13.03 26.51 -19.62
N THR A 312 11.89 26.14 -20.19
CA THR A 312 10.94 27.09 -20.81
C THR A 312 10.02 27.70 -19.76
N GLN A 313 9.43 26.87 -18.89
CA GLN A 313 8.52 27.30 -17.83
C GLN A 313 8.53 26.31 -16.68
N ALA A 314 8.67 26.80 -15.45
CA ALA A 314 8.59 25.97 -14.25
C ALA A 314 7.30 25.12 -14.22
N ILE A 315 7.46 23.84 -13.88
CA ILE A 315 6.36 22.87 -13.81
C ILE A 315 5.75 22.93 -12.41
N THR A 316 4.59 23.53 -12.29
CA THR A 316 3.90 23.82 -11.01
C THR A 316 2.61 23.03 -10.82
N THR A 317 2.08 22.42 -11.89
CA THR A 317 0.80 21.69 -11.85
C THR A 317 0.92 20.27 -12.40
N THR A 318 0.00 19.39 -11.98
CA THR A 318 -0.04 18.00 -12.43
C THR A 318 -0.27 17.91 -13.94
N GLN A 319 -1.11 18.75 -14.54
CA GLN A 319 -1.29 18.74 -16.00
C GLN A 319 -0.09 19.28 -16.78
N GLN A 320 0.66 20.26 -16.25
CA GLN A 320 1.92 20.69 -16.87
C GLN A 320 2.92 19.53 -16.93
N LEU A 321 3.04 18.75 -15.86
CA LEU A 321 3.89 17.56 -15.85
C LEU A 321 3.42 16.51 -16.87
N VAL A 322 2.12 16.23 -16.95
CA VAL A 322 1.57 15.31 -17.98
C VAL A 322 1.91 15.79 -19.40
N ARG A 323 1.77 17.10 -19.67
CA ARG A 323 2.14 17.70 -20.96
C ARG A 323 3.63 17.53 -21.26
N ALA A 324 4.50 17.76 -20.26
CA ALA A 324 5.94 17.57 -20.41
C ALA A 324 6.32 16.11 -20.71
N ILE A 325 5.68 15.14 -20.04
CA ILE A 325 5.90 13.71 -20.31
C ILE A 325 5.48 13.36 -21.76
N GLY A 326 4.32 13.86 -22.17
CA GLY A 326 3.72 13.64 -23.49
C GLY A 326 3.31 12.19 -23.75
N SER A 327 2.69 11.93 -24.90
CA SER A 327 2.34 10.57 -25.32
C SER A 327 3.58 9.86 -25.90
N ILE A 328 4.20 8.98 -25.11
CA ILE A 328 5.28 8.10 -25.60
C ILE A 328 4.66 6.82 -26.17
N GLY A 329 3.84 6.99 -27.21
CA GLY A 329 3.09 5.90 -27.80
C GLY A 329 2.03 6.36 -28.79
N GLY A 330 2.47 6.71 -30.01
CA GLY A 330 1.60 6.95 -31.17
C GLY A 330 1.03 8.37 -31.25
N GLY A 331 1.62 9.19 -32.13
CA GLY A 331 1.06 10.50 -32.47
C GLY A 331 2.05 11.65 -32.64
N GLY A 332 3.32 11.37 -32.98
CA GLY A 332 4.19 12.42 -33.51
C GLY A 332 3.85 12.68 -34.99
N ALA A 333 3.75 13.95 -35.37
CA ALA A 333 3.46 14.46 -36.73
C ALA A 333 4.53 14.11 -37.81
N GLY A 334 5.21 12.98 -37.67
CA GLY A 334 6.24 12.48 -38.60
C GLY A 334 6.50 10.97 -38.52
N ALA A 335 5.69 10.18 -37.81
CA ALA A 335 5.88 8.73 -37.73
C ALA A 335 5.29 8.03 -38.96
N ARG A 336 6.18 7.59 -39.86
CA ARG A 336 5.89 6.73 -41.02
C ARG A 336 4.93 5.61 -40.63
N LYS A 337 3.82 5.49 -41.37
CA LYS A 337 2.91 4.34 -41.38
C LYS A 337 3.68 3.06 -41.76
N SER A 338 4.33 2.39 -40.82
CA SER A 338 4.67 0.97 -41.00
C SER A 338 3.46 0.16 -40.56
N GLY A 339 2.70 -0.32 -41.54
CA GLY A 339 1.48 -1.08 -41.33
C GLY A 339 1.73 -2.35 -40.53
N ARG A 340 1.05 -2.45 -39.38
CA ARG A 340 0.54 -3.73 -38.89
C ARG A 340 -0.79 -3.46 -38.20
N ARG A 341 -1.83 -3.31 -39.01
CA ARG A 341 -3.22 -3.44 -38.55
C ARG A 341 -3.43 -4.90 -38.16
N GLY A 342 -3.09 -5.25 -36.93
CA GLY A 342 -3.63 -6.42 -36.26
C GLY A 342 -4.99 -6.04 -35.70
N ALA A 343 -6.05 -6.49 -36.35
CA ALA A 343 -7.39 -6.48 -35.78
C ALA A 343 -7.43 -7.53 -34.67
N GLY A 344 -7.49 -7.08 -33.43
CA GLY A 344 -7.63 -7.95 -32.26
C GLY A 344 -7.48 -7.14 -30.97
N GLY A 345 -8.57 -7.05 -30.21
CA GLY A 345 -8.63 -6.78 -28.77
C GLY A 345 -7.90 -5.54 -28.25
N GLY A 346 -8.64 -4.58 -27.67
CA GLY A 346 -8.05 -3.53 -26.86
C GLY A 346 -7.18 -4.12 -25.75
N ASP A 347 -5.86 -4.08 -25.94
CA ASP A 347 -4.91 -4.54 -24.96
C ASP A 347 -4.97 -3.62 -23.73
N ALA A 348 -5.61 -4.11 -22.67
CA ALA A 348 -5.65 -3.53 -21.33
C ALA A 348 -4.27 -3.45 -20.63
N LYS A 349 -3.16 -3.29 -21.38
CA LYS A 349 -1.79 -3.42 -20.86
C LYS A 349 -0.83 -2.31 -21.28
N TYR A 350 -1.35 -1.13 -21.58
CA TYR A 350 -0.53 0.08 -21.66
C TYR A 350 -0.92 1.03 -20.53
N LYS A 351 -0.18 0.99 -19.42
CA LYS A 351 -0.28 2.01 -18.36
C LYS A 351 0.32 3.30 -18.93
N HIS A 352 -0.42 4.41 -18.85
CA HIS A 352 0.04 5.70 -19.34
C HIS A 352 1.40 6.06 -18.71
N PRO A 353 2.39 6.57 -19.46
CA PRO A 353 3.71 6.93 -18.93
C PRO A 353 3.64 7.89 -17.73
N ALA A 354 2.63 8.78 -17.71
CA ALA A 354 2.38 9.64 -16.56
C ALA A 354 2.04 8.86 -15.29
N THR A 355 1.28 7.76 -15.36
CA THR A 355 0.98 6.94 -14.17
C THR A 355 2.25 6.44 -13.49
N ARG A 356 3.23 5.98 -14.27
CA ARG A 356 4.51 5.48 -13.74
C ARG A 356 5.42 6.60 -13.25
N THR A 357 5.41 7.74 -13.94
CA THR A 357 6.20 8.91 -13.54
C THR A 357 5.67 9.52 -12.24
N PHE A 358 4.35 9.63 -12.11
CA PHE A 358 3.69 10.09 -10.87
C PHE A 358 3.97 9.12 -9.72
N GLN A 359 3.87 7.81 -9.96
CA GLN A 359 4.26 6.80 -8.98
C GLN A 359 5.72 6.98 -8.55
N ALA A 360 6.65 7.16 -9.51
CA ALA A 360 8.07 7.32 -9.22
C ALA A 360 8.36 8.55 -8.36
N LEU A 361 7.77 9.70 -8.72
CA LEU A 361 7.93 10.94 -7.97
C LEU A 361 7.34 10.83 -6.57
N ARG A 362 6.13 10.26 -6.44
CA ARG A 362 5.48 10.02 -5.15
C ARG A 362 6.35 9.19 -4.22
N ILE A 363 6.87 8.06 -4.73
CA ILE A 363 7.78 7.17 -4.00
C ILE A 363 9.02 7.93 -3.53
N ALA A 364 9.64 8.73 -4.40
CA ALA A 364 10.87 9.44 -4.10
C ALA A 364 10.66 10.58 -3.10
N VAL A 365 9.59 11.36 -3.27
CA VAL A 365 9.23 12.51 -2.41
C VAL A 365 8.93 12.06 -0.98
N ASN A 366 8.27 10.91 -0.82
CA ASN A 366 7.86 10.41 0.49
C ASN A 366 8.78 9.34 1.07
N ALA A 367 9.89 9.01 0.39
CA ALA A 367 10.79 7.91 0.77
C ALA A 367 10.03 6.62 1.13
N GLU A 368 9.02 6.27 0.33
CA GLU A 368 8.04 5.21 0.65
C GLU A 368 8.74 3.85 0.82
N LEU A 369 9.61 3.50 -0.12
CA LEU A 369 10.29 2.20 -0.12
C LEU A 369 11.23 2.04 1.07
N GLN A 370 11.97 3.09 1.41
CA GLN A 370 12.90 3.10 2.55
C GLN A 370 12.13 2.95 3.86
N SER A 371 11.03 3.69 4.02
CA SER A 371 10.16 3.60 5.21
C SER A 371 9.62 2.18 5.39
N VAL A 372 9.13 1.55 4.32
CA VAL A 372 8.64 0.16 4.36
C VAL A 372 9.76 -0.81 4.69
N ALA A 373 10.93 -0.67 4.04
CA ALA A 373 12.06 -1.56 4.24
C ALA A 373 12.56 -1.53 5.69
N GLN A 374 12.60 -0.36 6.31
CA GLN A 374 13.04 -0.16 7.71
C GLN A 374 11.99 -0.62 8.72
N ALA A 375 10.70 -0.40 8.46
CA ALA A 375 9.65 -0.69 9.45
C ALA A 375 9.25 -2.16 9.53
N LEU A 376 9.46 -2.96 8.47
CA LEU A 376 9.03 -4.37 8.46
C LEU A 376 9.75 -5.24 9.51
N PRO A 377 11.08 -5.14 9.70
CA PRO A 377 11.77 -5.80 10.82
C PRO A 377 11.17 -5.41 12.18
N ASP A 378 11.03 -4.12 12.44
CA ASP A 378 10.48 -3.60 13.71
C ASP A 378 9.05 -4.11 13.94
N ALA A 379 8.22 -4.16 12.89
CA ALA A 379 6.87 -4.73 12.96
C ALA A 379 6.89 -6.20 13.37
N ILE A 380 7.80 -7.00 12.80
CA ILE A 380 7.96 -8.41 13.16
C ILE A 380 8.44 -8.57 14.61
N ASP A 381 9.28 -7.67 15.09
CA ASP A 381 9.81 -7.72 16.46
C ASP A 381 8.81 -7.24 17.51
N CYS A 382 7.84 -6.41 17.12
CA CYS A 382 6.73 -6.01 18.00
C CYS A 382 5.69 -7.13 18.21
N LEU A 383 5.65 -8.16 17.36
CA LEU A 383 4.65 -9.24 17.49
C LEU A 383 4.93 -10.14 18.68
N ALA A 384 3.88 -10.50 19.41
CA ALA A 384 3.90 -11.62 20.35
C ALA A 384 4.05 -12.95 19.59
N PRO A 385 4.62 -14.01 20.21
CA PRO A 385 4.61 -15.36 19.63
C PRO A 385 3.19 -15.77 19.24
N GLY A 386 3.02 -16.29 18.02
CA GLY A 386 1.70 -16.60 17.45
C GLY A 386 0.95 -15.42 16.84
N GLY A 387 1.40 -14.18 17.08
CA GLY A 387 0.85 -12.97 16.47
C GLY A 387 1.10 -12.90 14.97
N ARG A 388 0.27 -12.13 14.26
CA ARG A 388 0.30 -12.05 12.78
C ARG A 388 0.55 -10.64 12.28
N LEU A 389 1.35 -10.53 11.23
CA LEU A 389 1.55 -9.30 10.45
C LEU A 389 0.96 -9.50 9.05
N ALA A 390 -0.02 -8.67 8.71
CA ALA A 390 -0.64 -8.57 7.40
C ALA A 390 -0.18 -7.28 6.70
N VAL A 391 0.26 -7.40 5.45
CA VAL A 391 0.74 -6.26 4.66
C VAL A 391 0.06 -6.25 3.29
N ILE A 392 -0.65 -5.16 2.99
CA ILE A 392 -1.22 -4.87 1.67
C ILE A 392 -0.25 -3.94 0.93
N THR A 393 -0.04 -4.22 -0.35
CA THR A 393 0.83 -3.42 -1.24
C THR A 393 0.11 -3.13 -2.54
N PHE A 394 0.33 -1.97 -3.16
CA PHE A 394 -0.35 -1.58 -4.41
C PHE A 394 0.56 -1.59 -5.64
N HIS A 395 1.88 -1.72 -5.44
CA HIS A 395 2.81 -1.87 -6.56
C HIS A 395 3.89 -2.92 -6.35
N SER A 396 4.55 -3.26 -7.45
CA SER A 396 5.59 -4.31 -7.55
C SER A 396 6.78 -4.08 -6.63
N LEU A 397 7.18 -2.82 -6.42
CA LEU A 397 8.35 -2.48 -5.59
C LEU A 397 8.11 -2.77 -4.11
N GLU A 398 7.00 -2.31 -3.53
CA GLU A 398 6.56 -2.65 -2.17
C GLU A 398 6.43 -4.17 -1.99
N ASP A 399 5.68 -4.84 -2.88
CA ASP A 399 5.47 -6.30 -2.82
C ASP A 399 6.80 -7.07 -2.85
N ARG A 400 7.80 -6.55 -3.58
CA ARG A 400 9.14 -7.13 -3.64
C ARG A 400 9.88 -6.95 -2.31
N ILE A 401 9.80 -5.78 -1.67
CA ILE A 401 10.38 -5.52 -0.34
C ILE A 401 9.74 -6.44 0.71
N VAL A 402 8.41 -6.46 0.79
CA VAL A 402 7.66 -7.29 1.76
C VAL A 402 7.99 -8.77 1.58
N LYS A 403 7.97 -9.25 0.34
CA LYS A 403 8.34 -10.65 0.02
C LYS A 403 9.74 -10.97 0.51
N TRP A 404 10.71 -10.08 0.32
CA TRP A 404 12.09 -10.31 0.74
C TRP A 404 12.27 -10.23 2.24
N ALA A 405 11.66 -9.25 2.91
CA ALA A 405 11.66 -9.14 4.37
C ALA A 405 11.09 -10.40 5.03
N PHE A 406 9.95 -10.90 4.54
CA PHE A 406 9.32 -12.11 5.07
C PHE A 406 10.16 -13.37 4.83
N ARG A 407 10.81 -13.47 3.66
CA ARG A 407 11.72 -14.58 3.37
C ARG A 407 12.96 -14.52 4.25
N ARG A 408 13.51 -13.32 4.51
CA ARG A 408 14.62 -13.13 5.43
C ARG A 408 14.27 -13.63 6.82
N ALA A 409 13.17 -13.14 7.39
CA ALA A 409 12.70 -13.52 8.71
C ALA A 409 12.33 -15.02 8.82
N ALA A 410 11.97 -15.66 7.71
CA ALA A 410 11.73 -17.10 7.63
C ALA A 410 13.01 -17.95 7.41
N GLY A 411 14.21 -17.34 7.39
CA GLY A 411 15.47 -18.05 7.14
C GLY A 411 15.68 -18.50 5.68
N MET A 412 14.99 -17.87 4.71
CA MET A 412 14.97 -18.27 3.28
C MET A 412 15.64 -17.26 2.32
N ALA A 413 16.65 -16.55 2.82
CA ALA A 413 17.40 -15.52 2.12
C ALA A 413 18.27 -16.08 0.98
N PRO A 414 18.22 -15.54 -0.26
CA PRO A 414 19.27 -15.74 -1.27
C PRO A 414 20.52 -14.92 -0.91
N SER A 415 21.59 -15.10 -1.68
CA SER A 415 22.77 -14.23 -1.60
C SER A 415 22.44 -12.76 -1.93
N ASP A 416 23.14 -11.83 -1.27
CA ASP A 416 22.95 -10.37 -1.39
C ASP A 416 23.01 -9.82 -2.81
N GLU A 417 23.77 -10.47 -3.69
CA GLU A 417 24.07 -10.02 -5.06
C GLU A 417 22.82 -9.90 -5.97
N GLN A 418 21.65 -10.36 -5.52
CA GLN A 418 20.39 -10.33 -6.27
C GLN A 418 19.35 -9.34 -5.74
N LEU A 419 19.63 -8.62 -4.65
CA LEU A 419 18.66 -7.68 -4.08
C LEU A 419 18.67 -6.33 -4.81
N PRO A 420 17.50 -5.76 -5.14
CA PRO A 420 17.42 -4.35 -5.54
C PRO A 420 17.97 -3.43 -4.45
N SER A 421 18.54 -2.29 -4.84
CA SER A 421 19.18 -1.30 -3.95
C SER A 421 18.25 -0.73 -2.86
N TYR A 422 16.94 -0.79 -3.03
CA TYR A 422 15.95 -0.31 -2.08
C TYR A 422 15.45 -1.41 -1.11
N CYS A 423 15.96 -2.64 -1.21
CA CYS A 423 15.76 -3.66 -0.19
C CYS A 423 16.87 -3.54 0.87
N LEU A 424 16.56 -3.88 2.14
CA LEU A 424 17.61 -4.02 3.14
C LEU A 424 18.57 -5.15 2.75
N PRO A 425 19.90 -4.94 2.86
CA PRO A 425 20.88 -6.00 2.62
C PRO A 425 20.71 -7.14 3.64
N PHE A 426 21.04 -8.38 3.26
CA PHE A 426 21.16 -9.46 4.22
C PHE A 426 22.46 -9.26 5.01
N GLU A 427 22.36 -8.80 6.26
CA GLU A 427 23.43 -9.09 7.20
C GLU A 427 23.42 -10.61 7.48
N GLN A 428 24.57 -11.19 7.83
CA GLN A 428 24.69 -12.62 8.14
C GLN A 428 23.54 -13.03 9.06
N ALA A 429 22.58 -13.77 8.53
CA ALA A 429 21.35 -14.06 9.22
C ALA A 429 21.65 -14.87 10.48
N ASP A 430 21.04 -14.47 11.61
CA ASP A 430 20.80 -15.41 12.69
C ASP A 430 20.12 -16.63 12.08
N ALA A 431 20.72 -17.82 12.27
CA ALA A 431 20.34 -19.02 11.55
C ALA A 431 18.91 -19.53 11.84
N GLN A 432 18.17 -18.87 12.74
CA GLN A 432 16.85 -19.27 13.19
C GLN A 432 15.74 -18.42 12.58
N ALA A 433 14.77 -19.10 11.97
CA ALA A 433 13.55 -18.47 11.48
C ALA A 433 12.77 -17.88 12.66
N SER A 434 12.41 -16.60 12.56
CA SER A 434 11.57 -15.90 13.56
C SER A 434 10.10 -15.86 13.15
N VAL A 435 9.78 -16.17 11.89
CA VAL A 435 8.39 -16.16 11.39
C VAL A 435 8.06 -17.35 10.48
N ARG A 436 6.77 -17.68 10.42
CA ARG A 436 6.16 -18.60 9.45
C ARG A 436 5.36 -17.80 8.42
N ILE A 437 5.68 -17.99 7.13
CA ILE A 437 4.91 -17.39 6.02
C ILE A 437 3.58 -18.13 5.86
N LEU A 438 2.46 -17.43 6.03
CA LEU A 438 1.12 -17.99 5.84
C LEU A 438 0.67 -17.91 4.37
N THR A 439 1.05 -16.84 3.67
CA THR A 439 0.71 -16.64 2.25
C THR A 439 1.91 -16.89 1.34
N ARG A 440 2.06 -18.10 0.81
CA ARG A 440 3.15 -18.42 -0.15
C ARG A 440 3.07 -17.58 -1.43
N ARG A 441 1.84 -17.32 -1.91
CA ARG A 441 1.53 -16.38 -3.00
C ARG A 441 0.72 -15.23 -2.40
N PRO A 442 0.89 -13.99 -2.90
CA PRO A 442 0.09 -12.88 -2.43
C PRO A 442 -1.39 -13.15 -2.74
N VAL A 443 -2.27 -12.79 -1.82
CA VAL A 443 -3.72 -12.81 -2.03
C VAL A 443 -4.09 -11.52 -2.77
N THR A 444 -4.98 -11.64 -3.76
CA THR A 444 -5.38 -10.53 -4.66
C THR A 444 -6.90 -10.40 -4.68
N PRO A 445 -7.44 -9.20 -4.93
CA PRO A 445 -8.88 -8.97 -4.84
C PRO A 445 -9.63 -9.72 -5.94
N SER A 446 -10.86 -10.09 -5.61
CA SER A 446 -11.78 -10.73 -6.55
C SER A 446 -12.16 -9.81 -7.72
N GLU A 447 -12.66 -10.39 -8.82
CA GLU A 447 -13.15 -9.59 -9.95
C GLU A 447 -14.33 -8.68 -9.57
N ASP A 448 -15.17 -9.12 -8.62
CA ASP A 448 -16.30 -8.34 -8.11
C ASP A 448 -15.82 -7.13 -7.32
N GLU A 449 -14.84 -7.31 -6.45
CA GLU A 449 -14.23 -6.20 -5.70
C GLU A 449 -13.52 -5.22 -6.64
N GLN A 450 -12.82 -5.70 -7.66
CA GLN A 450 -12.16 -4.83 -8.65
C GLN A 450 -13.17 -4.01 -9.48
N ARG A 451 -14.37 -4.55 -9.73
CA ARG A 451 -15.45 -3.82 -10.38
C ARG A 451 -16.05 -2.76 -9.47
N ALA A 452 -16.22 -3.06 -8.19
CA ALA A 452 -16.73 -2.12 -7.19
C ALA A 452 -15.71 -1.04 -6.81
N ASN A 453 -14.42 -1.39 -6.78
CA ASN A 453 -13.33 -0.50 -6.41
C ASN A 453 -12.11 -0.73 -7.31
N VAL A 454 -12.01 0.03 -8.40
CA VAL A 454 -10.89 -0.08 -9.37
C VAL A 454 -9.51 0.12 -8.73
N ARG A 455 -9.44 0.79 -7.56
CA ARG A 455 -8.18 1.05 -6.84
C ARG A 455 -7.57 -0.24 -6.28
N CYS A 456 -8.38 -1.25 -5.95
CA CYS A 456 -7.86 -2.51 -5.42
C CYS A 456 -7.18 -3.38 -6.48
N ARG A 457 -7.34 -3.12 -7.79
CA ARG A 457 -6.84 -3.98 -8.89
C ARG A 457 -5.37 -4.42 -8.80
N SER A 458 -4.52 -3.65 -8.12
CA SER A 458 -3.08 -3.94 -7.96
C SER A 458 -2.71 -4.31 -6.53
N ALA A 459 -3.70 -4.38 -5.63
CA ALA A 459 -3.53 -4.75 -4.24
C ALA A 459 -3.08 -6.21 -4.11
N LYS A 460 -2.12 -6.43 -3.21
CA LYS A 460 -1.58 -7.73 -2.86
C LYS A 460 -1.39 -7.82 -1.37
N LEU A 461 -2.04 -8.78 -0.75
CA LEU A 461 -1.91 -9.08 0.67
C LEU A 461 -0.89 -10.20 0.90
N ARG A 462 0.03 -9.99 1.85
CA ARG A 462 0.94 -11.01 2.39
C ARG A 462 0.81 -11.08 3.90
N VAL A 463 0.92 -12.29 4.45
CA VAL A 463 0.75 -12.55 5.88
C VAL A 463 1.86 -13.47 6.40
N VAL A 464 2.43 -13.10 7.55
CA VAL A 464 3.34 -13.92 8.36
C VAL A 464 2.82 -14.05 9.78
N GLN A 465 3.27 -15.10 10.47
CA GLN A 465 3.03 -15.33 11.89
C GLN A 465 4.37 -15.40 12.63
N LYS A 466 4.50 -14.72 13.78
CA LYS A 466 5.66 -14.86 14.66
C LYS A 466 5.70 -16.29 15.25
N LEU A 467 6.89 -16.88 15.27
CA LEU A 467 7.12 -18.23 15.83
C LEU A 467 7.22 -18.22 17.34
#